data_AF-A0A9D6N3U1-F1
#
_entry.id   AF-A0A9D6N3U1-F1
#
_cell.length_a   1.000
_cell.length_b   1.000
_cell.length_c   1.000
_cell.angle_alpha   90.00
_cell.angle_beta   90.00
_cell.angle_gamma   90.00
#
_symmetry.space_group_name_H-M   'P 1'
#
loop_
_entity.id
_entity.type
_entity.pdbx_description
1 polymer ?
#
loop_
_entity_poly.entity_id
_entity_poly.type
_entity_poly.pdbx_seq_one_letter_code
_entity_poly.pdbx_strand_id
1 'polypeptide(L)'
;MSALRWTEEFRTVYAAAKKSYGQGADSPDAMFDSEAKAFLSSIGCSPRELFDLVEDGCRFGEPDFATSLELADIRRDYFLNTQKGVASVHPIDMDRLPPKSARLAGIRWLPRIIEKARAKLRGEMPEELMYCCGGDRDFLRGAGMTAAEFLRLVRDCGDDTERVVAAVVQKAGRRA
;
A
#
# COMPACT_ATOMS: atom_id res chain seq x y z
N MET A 1 7.45 -9.35 -18.70
CA MET A 1 8.03 -10.29 -17.69
C MET A 1 6.98 -11.33 -17.33
N SER A 2 7.34 -12.62 -17.22
CA SER A 2 6.39 -13.62 -16.68
C SER A 2 6.16 -13.38 -15.18
N ALA A 3 5.03 -13.84 -14.64
CA ALA A 3 4.67 -13.66 -13.23
C ALA A 3 5.76 -14.13 -12.25
N LEU A 4 6.46 -15.23 -12.56
CA LEU A 4 7.55 -15.78 -11.75
C LEU A 4 8.82 -14.93 -11.73
N ARG A 5 9.04 -14.05 -12.73
CA ARG A 5 10.28 -13.26 -12.82
C ARG A 5 10.24 -12.02 -11.93
N TRP A 6 9.11 -11.31 -11.89
CA TRP A 6 9.04 -10.06 -11.14
C TRP A 6 9.02 -10.29 -9.61
N THR A 7 8.45 -11.40 -9.13
CA THR A 7 8.40 -11.71 -7.69
C THR A 7 9.79 -11.99 -7.12
N GLU A 8 10.65 -12.68 -7.87
CA GLU A 8 12.04 -12.93 -7.45
C GLU A 8 12.91 -11.67 -7.53
N GLU A 9 12.67 -10.82 -8.53
CA GLU A 9 13.31 -9.51 -8.60
C GLU A 9 12.86 -8.60 -7.45
N PHE A 10 11.56 -8.59 -7.12
CA PHE A 10 11.03 -7.88 -5.96
C PHE A 10 11.64 -8.39 -4.65
N ARG A 11 11.81 -9.71 -4.50
CA ARG A 11 12.49 -10.31 -3.35
C ARG A 11 13.92 -9.81 -3.23
N THR A 12 14.65 -9.77 -4.34
CA THR A 12 16.03 -9.27 -4.39
C THR A 12 16.10 -7.81 -3.97
N VAL A 13 15.25 -6.95 -4.55
CA VAL A 13 15.19 -5.51 -4.24
C VAL A 13 14.77 -5.27 -2.79
N TYR A 14 13.77 -6.00 -2.27
CA TYR A 14 13.34 -5.91 -0.87
C TYR A 14 14.46 -6.31 0.12
N ALA A 15 15.18 -7.41 -0.16
CA ALA A 15 16.28 -7.85 0.68
C ALA A 15 17.44 -6.84 0.69
N ALA A 16 17.77 -6.27 -0.47
CA ALA A 16 18.76 -5.21 -0.61
C ALA A 16 18.34 -3.94 0.15
N ALA A 17 17.08 -3.54 0.03
CA ALA A 17 16.50 -2.40 0.75
C ALA A 17 16.61 -2.56 2.27
N LYS A 18 16.24 -3.73 2.81
CA LYS A 18 16.40 -4.04 4.25
C LYS A 18 17.86 -3.95 4.71
N LYS A 19 18.78 -4.46 3.89
CA LYS A 19 20.22 -4.38 4.19
C LYS A 19 20.68 -2.90 4.19
N SER A 20 20.28 -2.14 3.18
CA SER A 20 20.62 -0.71 3.06
C SER A 20 20.08 0.11 4.22
N TYR A 21 18.83 -0.13 4.66
CA TYR A 21 18.27 0.49 5.85
C TYR A 21 19.10 0.19 7.11
N GLY A 22 19.49 -1.07 7.31
CA GLY A 22 20.38 -1.47 8.42
C GLY A 22 21.79 -0.85 8.37
N GLN A 23 22.17 -0.28 7.23
CA GLN A 23 23.42 0.46 7.02
C GLN A 23 23.24 1.99 7.13
N GLY A 24 22.04 2.47 7.44
CA GLY A 24 21.75 3.88 7.70
C GLY A 24 21.07 4.63 6.54
N ALA A 25 20.60 3.95 5.49
CA ALA A 25 19.81 4.62 4.46
C ALA A 25 18.47 5.14 5.04
N ASP A 26 18.20 6.43 4.86
CA ASP A 26 17.08 7.18 5.44
C ASP A 26 16.14 7.80 4.39
N SER A 27 16.41 7.56 3.11
CA SER A 27 15.69 8.11 1.97
C SER A 27 15.61 7.10 0.83
N PRO A 28 14.70 7.25 -0.14
CA PRO A 28 14.58 6.28 -1.22
C PRO A 28 15.78 6.39 -2.18
N ASP A 29 16.39 7.57 -2.27
CA ASP A 29 17.60 7.80 -3.06
C ASP A 29 18.83 7.14 -2.47
N ALA A 30 18.95 7.09 -1.14
CA ALA A 30 20.00 6.33 -0.47
C ALA A 30 19.74 4.81 -0.51
N MET A 31 18.47 4.39 -0.57
CA MET A 31 18.08 2.99 -0.48
C MET A 31 18.13 2.24 -1.83
N PHE A 32 17.79 2.91 -2.93
CA PHE A 32 17.62 2.28 -4.25
C PHE A 32 18.54 2.90 -5.30
N ASP A 33 19.25 2.05 -6.03
CA ASP A 33 19.98 2.46 -7.23
C ASP A 33 19.03 2.65 -8.44
N SER A 34 19.61 3.01 -9.59
CA SER A 34 18.84 3.23 -10.82
C SER A 34 18.16 1.97 -11.36
N GLU A 35 18.76 0.79 -11.16
CA GLU A 35 18.21 -0.48 -11.65
C GLU A 35 16.99 -0.87 -10.81
N ALA A 36 17.10 -0.79 -9.49
CA ALA A 36 16.00 -1.00 -8.57
C ALA A 36 14.85 -0.01 -8.82
N LYS A 37 15.15 1.28 -9.04
CA LYS A 37 14.13 2.29 -9.37
C LYS A 37 13.41 1.97 -10.69
N ALA A 38 14.15 1.55 -11.72
CA ALA A 38 13.58 1.15 -13.00
C ALA A 38 12.68 -0.08 -12.87
N PHE A 39 13.11 -1.09 -12.11
CA PHE A 39 12.31 -2.27 -11.80
C PHE A 39 11.01 -1.90 -11.08
N LEU A 40 11.10 -1.13 -9.98
CA LEU A 40 9.92 -0.72 -9.21
C LEU A 40 8.92 0.04 -10.08
N SER A 41 9.41 0.98 -10.89
CA SER A 41 8.58 1.70 -11.85
C SER A 41 7.89 0.77 -12.85
N SER A 42 8.56 -0.28 -13.32
CA SER A 42 8.00 -1.24 -14.28
C SER A 42 6.82 -2.05 -13.74
N ILE A 43 6.70 -2.16 -12.42
CA ILE A 43 5.58 -2.84 -11.74
C ILE A 43 4.59 -1.86 -11.10
N GLY A 44 4.74 -0.55 -11.32
CA GLY A 44 3.86 0.48 -10.76
C GLY A 44 4.07 0.75 -9.26
N CYS A 45 5.19 0.31 -8.69
CA CYS A 45 5.59 0.59 -7.31
C CYS A 45 6.53 1.81 -7.30
N SER A 46 6.30 2.78 -6.42
CA SER A 46 7.25 3.89 -6.27
C SER A 46 8.39 3.48 -5.32
N PRO A 47 9.60 4.05 -5.48
CA PRO A 47 10.68 3.86 -4.51
C PRO A 47 10.27 4.29 -3.09
N ARG A 48 9.44 5.34 -2.96
CA ARG A 48 8.91 5.78 -1.67
C ARG A 48 8.04 4.71 -1.02
N GLU A 49 7.12 4.12 -1.77
CA GLU A 49 6.22 3.09 -1.26
C GLU A 49 6.99 1.89 -0.68
N LEU A 50 8.00 1.38 -1.40
CA LEU A 50 8.78 0.26 -0.89
C LEU A 50 9.67 0.67 0.29
N PHE A 51 10.25 1.89 0.26
CA PHE A 51 11.01 2.41 1.39
C PHE A 51 10.17 2.42 2.67
N ASP A 52 8.95 2.98 2.64
CA ASP A 52 8.14 3.15 3.84
C ASP A 52 7.76 1.79 4.44
N LEU A 53 7.47 0.79 3.60
CA LEU A 53 7.18 -0.58 4.05
C LEU A 53 8.42 -1.23 4.69
N VAL A 54 9.61 -1.03 4.10
CA VAL A 54 10.87 -1.56 4.64
C VAL A 54 11.25 -0.86 5.95
N GLU A 55 11.11 0.46 6.02
CA GLU A 55 11.34 1.23 7.24
C GLU A 55 10.45 0.73 8.37
N ASP A 56 9.13 0.70 8.16
CA ASP A 56 8.18 0.26 9.17
C ASP A 56 8.45 -1.20 9.58
N GLY A 57 8.73 -2.08 8.61
CA GLY A 57 9.10 -3.47 8.87
C GLY A 57 10.38 -3.62 9.71
N CYS A 58 11.38 -2.76 9.49
CA CYS A 58 12.62 -2.75 10.26
C CYS A 58 12.45 -2.12 11.65
N ARG A 59 11.66 -1.05 11.79
CA ARG A 59 11.47 -0.32 13.06
C ARG A 59 10.46 -0.97 14.00
N PHE A 60 9.37 -1.51 13.44
CA PHE A 60 8.22 -1.99 14.20
C PHE A 60 7.94 -3.48 14.02
N GLY A 61 8.67 -4.16 13.13
CA GLY A 61 8.47 -5.58 12.84
C GLY A 61 7.31 -5.88 11.88
N GLU A 62 6.58 -4.87 11.40
CA GLU A 62 5.49 -5.00 10.44
C GLU A 62 5.43 -3.76 9.52
N PRO A 63 5.08 -3.91 8.23
CA PRO A 63 4.72 -5.15 7.55
C PRO A 63 5.93 -6.03 7.19
N ASP A 64 5.67 -7.32 6.96
CA ASP A 64 6.69 -8.27 6.54
C ASP A 64 6.82 -8.34 5.00
N PHE A 65 7.74 -9.19 4.52
CA PHE A 65 7.94 -9.39 3.08
C PHE A 65 6.68 -9.92 2.39
N ALA A 66 5.97 -10.87 3.00
CA ALA A 66 4.78 -11.47 2.41
C ALA A 66 3.68 -10.42 2.20
N THR A 67 3.43 -9.59 3.21
CA THR A 67 2.48 -8.48 3.12
C THR A 67 2.92 -7.47 2.07
N SER A 68 4.19 -7.07 2.06
CA SER A 68 4.72 -6.12 1.08
C SER A 68 4.59 -6.62 -0.36
N LEU A 69 4.86 -7.91 -0.58
CA LEU A 69 4.71 -8.56 -1.88
C LEU A 69 3.24 -8.61 -2.32
N GLU A 70 2.31 -8.96 -1.42
CA GLU A 70 0.87 -8.95 -1.74
C GLU A 70 0.37 -7.54 -2.11
N LEU A 71 0.80 -6.51 -1.39
CA LEU A 71 0.45 -5.13 -1.71
C LEU A 71 1.02 -4.69 -3.06
N ALA A 72 2.26 -5.10 -3.37
CA ALA A 72 2.89 -4.85 -4.66
C ALA A 72 2.16 -5.59 -5.80
N ASP A 73 1.74 -6.84 -5.59
CA ASP A 73 1.01 -7.63 -6.58
C ASP A 73 -0.33 -6.97 -6.94
N ILE A 74 -1.12 -6.55 -5.95
CA ILE A 74 -2.40 -5.85 -6.17
C ILE A 74 -2.18 -4.52 -6.90
N ARG A 75 -1.15 -3.76 -6.50
CA ARG A 75 -0.80 -2.49 -7.15
C ARG A 75 -0.38 -2.71 -8.60
N ARG A 76 0.45 -3.72 -8.86
CA ARG A 76 0.95 -4.09 -10.18
C ARG A 76 -0.17 -4.53 -11.11
N ASP A 77 -1.10 -5.34 -10.61
CA ASP A 77 -2.32 -5.71 -11.33
C ASP A 77 -3.11 -4.47 -11.74
N TYR A 78 -3.36 -3.55 -10.80
CA TYR A 78 -4.06 -2.29 -11.11
C TYR A 78 -3.29 -1.44 -12.14
N PHE A 79 -1.98 -1.31 -11.98
CA PHE A 79 -1.11 -0.56 -12.90
C PHE A 79 -1.23 -1.08 -14.34
N LEU A 80 -1.08 -2.39 -14.53
CA LEU A 80 -1.05 -3.00 -15.86
C LEU A 80 -2.45 -3.12 -16.47
N ASN A 81 -3.45 -3.50 -15.67
CA ASN A 81 -4.76 -3.85 -16.20
C ASN A 81 -5.73 -2.67 -16.21
N THR A 82 -5.66 -1.78 -15.22
CA THR A 82 -6.52 -0.58 -15.14
C THR A 82 -5.85 0.63 -15.76
N GLN A 83 -4.58 0.92 -15.40
CA GLN A 83 -3.86 2.09 -15.92
C GLN A 83 -3.08 1.81 -17.22
N LYS A 84 -3.14 0.59 -17.76
CA LYS A 84 -2.47 0.19 -19.01
C LYS A 84 -0.95 0.42 -19.00
N GLY A 85 -0.33 0.34 -17.82
CA GLY A 85 1.10 0.58 -17.63
C GLY A 85 1.49 2.07 -17.67
N VAL A 86 0.53 2.99 -17.59
CA VAL A 86 0.78 4.43 -17.56
C VAL A 86 0.64 4.93 -16.11
N ALA A 87 1.71 5.49 -15.55
CA ALA A 87 1.69 5.99 -14.19
C ALA A 87 0.85 7.28 -14.07
N SER A 88 0.14 7.45 -12.96
CA SER A 88 -0.50 8.73 -12.65
C SER A 88 0.57 9.77 -12.31
N VAL A 89 0.31 11.03 -12.67
CA VAL A 89 1.15 12.20 -12.33
C VAL A 89 0.44 13.14 -11.35
N HIS A 90 -0.63 12.65 -10.72
CA HIS A 90 -1.52 13.45 -9.87
C HIS A 90 -1.54 12.90 -8.44
N PRO A 91 -0.47 13.11 -7.65
CA PRO A 91 -0.51 12.75 -6.24
C PRO A 91 -1.67 13.46 -5.54
N ILE A 92 -2.31 12.79 -4.59
CA ILE A 92 -3.38 13.39 -3.81
C ILE A 92 -2.82 14.44 -2.85
N ASP A 93 -3.62 15.46 -2.58
CA ASP A 93 -3.32 16.46 -1.56
C ASP A 93 -3.63 15.89 -0.17
N MET A 94 -2.71 16.11 0.78
CA MET A 94 -2.89 15.69 2.17
C MET A 94 -4.11 16.34 2.83
N ASP A 95 -4.48 17.55 2.42
CA ASP A 95 -5.65 18.26 2.93
C ASP A 95 -6.99 17.66 2.44
N ARG A 96 -6.94 16.85 1.38
CA ARG A 96 -8.11 16.12 0.87
C ARG A 96 -8.36 14.80 1.59
N LEU A 97 -7.42 14.33 2.41
CA LEU A 97 -7.63 13.11 3.17
C LEU A 97 -8.58 13.35 4.35
N PRO A 98 -9.57 12.47 4.57
CA PRO A 98 -10.38 12.52 5.77
C PRO A 98 -9.52 12.52 7.04
N PRO A 99 -9.84 13.35 8.06
CA PRO A 99 -9.04 13.42 9.28
C PRO A 99 -9.03 12.08 10.01
N LYS A 100 -8.01 11.85 10.84
CA LYS A 100 -7.85 10.60 11.61
C LYS A 100 -9.06 10.25 12.50
N SER A 101 -9.84 11.25 12.92
CA SER A 101 -11.05 11.09 13.73
C SER A 101 -12.33 10.87 12.91
N ALA A 102 -12.28 11.05 11.58
CA ALA A 102 -13.45 10.93 10.71
C ALA A 102 -14.07 9.54 10.81
N ARG A 103 -15.40 9.51 10.66
CA ARG A 103 -16.21 8.30 10.72
C ARG A 103 -17.04 8.16 9.44
N LEU A 104 -17.21 6.92 9.01
CA LEU A 104 -18.17 6.54 7.97
C LEU A 104 -18.94 5.33 8.49
N ALA A 105 -20.28 5.37 8.41
CA ALA A 105 -21.16 4.39 9.08
C ALA A 105 -20.81 4.17 10.57
N GLY A 106 -20.43 5.24 11.28
CA GLY A 106 -20.01 5.17 12.69
C GLY A 106 -18.60 4.61 12.92
N ILE A 107 -17.92 4.09 11.90
CA ILE A 107 -16.60 3.47 12.02
C ILE A 107 -15.51 4.53 11.84
N ARG A 108 -14.71 4.76 12.89
CA ARG A 108 -13.55 5.68 12.85
C ARG A 108 -12.50 5.14 11.88
N TRP A 109 -11.73 6.03 11.24
CA TRP A 109 -10.62 5.72 10.32
C TRP A 109 -11.05 5.18 8.95
N LEU A 110 -12.23 4.54 8.86
CA LEU A 110 -12.74 3.95 7.63
C LEU A 110 -12.71 4.90 6.41
N PRO A 111 -13.24 6.14 6.46
CA PRO A 111 -13.19 7.00 5.27
C PRO A 111 -11.74 7.34 4.87
N ARG A 112 -10.84 7.48 5.86
CA ARG A 112 -9.42 7.79 5.60
C ARG A 112 -8.71 6.63 4.93
N ILE A 113 -8.85 5.40 5.44
CA ILE A 113 -8.15 4.24 4.85
C ILE A 113 -8.70 3.88 3.47
N ILE A 114 -9.98 4.13 3.18
CA ILE A 114 -10.54 3.99 1.82
C ILE A 114 -9.78 4.91 0.85
N GLU A 115 -9.65 6.20 1.17
CA GLU A 115 -8.93 7.14 0.30
C GLU A 115 -7.44 6.81 0.17
N LYS A 116 -6.80 6.33 1.24
CA LYS A 116 -5.42 5.84 1.17
C LYS A 116 -5.29 4.62 0.27
N ALA A 117 -6.20 3.65 0.36
CA ALA A 117 -6.21 2.47 -0.50
C ALA A 117 -6.42 2.84 -1.97
N ARG A 118 -7.30 3.82 -2.26
CA ARG A 118 -7.50 4.37 -3.60
C ARG A 118 -6.24 5.05 -4.13
N ALA A 119 -5.61 5.91 -3.33
CA ALA A 119 -4.35 6.56 -3.70
C ALA A 119 -3.23 5.54 -3.93
N LYS A 120 -3.13 4.51 -3.07
CA LYS A 120 -2.23 3.37 -3.27
C LYS A 120 -2.46 2.72 -4.62
N LEU A 121 -3.69 2.33 -4.94
CA LEU A 121 -4.02 1.66 -6.21
C LEU A 121 -3.65 2.50 -7.43
N ARG A 122 -3.94 3.81 -7.40
CA ARG A 122 -3.63 4.72 -8.53
C ARG A 122 -2.16 5.11 -8.63
N GLY A 123 -1.35 4.83 -7.59
CA GLY A 123 0.04 5.29 -7.51
C GLY A 123 0.14 6.79 -7.24
N GLU A 124 -0.79 7.34 -6.46
CA GLU A 124 -0.98 8.77 -6.20
C GLU A 124 -0.70 9.15 -4.75
N MET A 125 0.02 8.31 -3.99
CA MET A 125 0.40 8.66 -2.63
C MET A 125 1.53 9.71 -2.66
N PRO A 126 1.38 10.87 -1.99
CA PRO A 126 2.48 11.81 -1.79
C PRO A 126 3.52 11.24 -0.80
N GLU A 127 4.68 11.88 -0.68
CA GLU A 127 5.80 11.38 0.13
C GLU A 127 5.48 11.24 1.62
N GLU A 128 4.55 12.05 2.13
CA GLU A 128 4.12 12.06 3.52
C GLU A 128 3.03 11.01 3.82
N LEU A 129 2.61 10.24 2.82
CA LEU A 129 1.52 9.27 2.93
C LEU A 129 1.94 7.87 2.52
N MET A 130 1.80 6.94 3.46
CA MET A 130 1.90 5.51 3.18
C MET A 130 0.58 4.80 3.46
N TYR A 131 0.24 3.81 2.64
CA TYR A 131 -0.77 2.80 2.96
C TYR A 131 -0.13 1.67 3.77
N CYS A 132 -0.88 1.08 4.71
CA CYS A 132 -0.38 0.08 5.66
C CYS A 132 0.54 0.67 6.74
N CYS A 133 0.38 1.95 7.12
CA CYS A 133 1.04 2.51 8.31
C CYS A 133 0.47 1.90 9.61
N GLY A 134 1.12 2.15 10.76
CA GLY A 134 0.64 1.67 12.06
C GLY A 134 -0.85 1.91 12.33
N GLY A 135 -1.37 3.10 12.00
CA GLY A 135 -2.80 3.39 12.16
C GLY A 135 -3.72 2.58 11.23
N ASP A 136 -3.29 2.28 10.00
CA ASP A 136 -4.04 1.38 9.12
C ASP A 136 -4.02 -0.04 9.65
N ARG A 137 -2.84 -0.51 10.10
CA ARG A 137 -2.66 -1.86 10.65
C ARG A 137 -3.52 -2.07 11.89
N ASP A 138 -3.56 -1.09 12.79
CA ASP A 138 -4.42 -1.12 13.98
C ASP A 138 -5.90 -1.17 13.63
N PHE A 139 -6.34 -0.32 12.70
CA PHE A 139 -7.72 -0.35 12.21
C PHE A 139 -8.10 -1.70 11.60
N LEU A 140 -7.28 -2.20 10.69
CA LEU A 140 -7.51 -3.44 9.95
C LEU A 140 -7.51 -4.66 10.87
N ARG A 141 -6.60 -4.71 11.86
CA ARG A 141 -6.57 -5.73 12.90
C ARG A 141 -7.87 -5.72 13.71
N GLY A 142 -8.43 -4.54 14.01
CA GLY A 142 -9.75 -4.42 14.64
C GLY A 142 -10.89 -4.94 13.76
N ALA A 143 -10.86 -4.62 12.47
CA ALA A 143 -11.84 -5.08 11.48
C ALA A 143 -11.70 -6.55 11.08
N GLY A 144 -10.64 -7.25 11.52
CA GLY A 144 -10.38 -8.64 11.14
C GLY A 144 -9.98 -8.79 9.67
N MET A 145 -9.25 -7.79 9.12
CA MET A 145 -8.77 -7.77 7.75
C MET A 145 -7.26 -7.59 7.70
N THR A 146 -6.61 -8.10 6.67
CA THR A 146 -5.23 -7.72 6.32
C THR A 146 -5.23 -6.48 5.43
N ALA A 147 -4.08 -5.79 5.33
CA ALA A 147 -3.93 -4.66 4.42
C ALA A 147 -4.14 -5.07 2.95
N ALA A 148 -3.73 -6.28 2.58
CA ALA A 148 -3.92 -6.79 1.24
C ALA A 148 -5.39 -7.17 0.96
N GLU A 149 -6.10 -7.79 1.92
CA GLU A 149 -7.54 -8.04 1.80
C GLU A 149 -8.33 -6.75 1.60
N PHE A 150 -8.03 -5.70 2.39
CA PHE A 150 -8.72 -4.42 2.24
C PHE A 150 -8.38 -3.71 0.93
N LEU A 151 -7.12 -3.75 0.49
CA LEU A 151 -6.72 -3.16 -0.79
C LEU A 151 -7.40 -3.87 -1.97
N ARG A 152 -7.51 -5.20 -1.94
CA ARG A 152 -8.29 -5.99 -2.93
C ARG A 152 -9.77 -5.60 -2.92
N LEU A 153 -10.38 -5.49 -1.75
CA LEU A 153 -11.77 -5.05 -1.62
C LEU A 153 -11.98 -3.67 -2.27
N VAL A 154 -11.14 -2.69 -1.96
CA VAL A 154 -11.24 -1.34 -2.54
C VAL A 154 -11.04 -1.37 -4.05
N ARG A 155 -10.09 -2.16 -4.56
CA ARG A 155 -9.89 -2.36 -6.00
C ARG A 155 -11.16 -2.89 -6.67
N ASP A 156 -11.75 -3.95 -6.10
CA ASP A 156 -12.88 -4.67 -6.69
C ASP A 156 -14.20 -3.88 -6.57
N CYS A 157 -14.29 -2.95 -5.62
CA CYS A 157 -15.41 -2.03 -5.45
C CYS A 157 -15.26 -0.74 -6.27
N GLY A 158 -14.04 -0.33 -6.62
CA GLY A 158 -13.78 0.94 -7.31
C GLY A 158 -14.34 2.15 -6.53
N ASP A 159 -15.22 2.90 -7.18
CA ASP A 159 -15.83 4.10 -6.60
C ASP A 159 -17.04 3.81 -5.68
N ASP A 160 -17.50 2.56 -5.65
CA ASP A 160 -18.61 2.10 -4.81
C ASP A 160 -18.20 2.01 -3.33
N THR A 161 -18.18 3.17 -2.68
CA THR A 161 -17.81 3.33 -1.27
C THR A 161 -18.79 2.59 -0.36
N GLU A 162 -20.08 2.53 -0.73
CA GLU A 162 -21.11 1.84 0.06
C GLU A 162 -20.83 0.34 0.13
N ARG A 163 -20.40 -0.27 -0.99
CA ARG A 163 -20.03 -1.69 -1.03
C ARG A 163 -18.79 -2.01 -0.19
N VAL A 164 -17.80 -1.10 -0.16
CA VAL A 164 -16.65 -1.22 0.76
C VAL A 164 -17.11 -1.17 2.21
N VAL A 165 -17.97 -0.20 2.57
CA VAL A 165 -18.51 -0.05 3.92
C VAL A 165 -19.29 -1.31 4.34
N ALA A 166 -20.18 -1.81 3.49
CA ALA A 166 -20.97 -2.99 3.76
C ALA A 166 -20.10 -4.23 4.02
N ALA A 167 -19.04 -4.43 3.22
CA ALA A 167 -18.11 -5.54 3.40
C ALA A 167 -17.31 -5.44 4.71
N VAL A 168 -16.86 -4.23 5.08
CA VAL A 168 -16.15 -4.00 6.36
C VAL A 168 -17.08 -4.27 7.55
N VAL A 169 -18.31 -3.74 7.52
CA VAL A 169 -19.31 -3.98 8.57
C VAL A 169 -19.61 -5.47 8.70
N GLN A 170 -19.78 -6.17 7.58
CA GLN A 170 -20.04 -7.60 7.59
C GLN A 170 -18.87 -8.40 8.18
N LYS A 171 -17.62 -8.08 7.81
CA LYS A 171 -16.43 -8.78 8.32
C LYS A 171 -16.24 -8.52 9.82
N ALA A 172 -16.41 -7.26 10.26
CA ALA A 172 -16.31 -6.89 11.67
C ALA A 172 -17.40 -7.56 12.53
N GLY A 173 -18.64 -7.62 12.03
CA GLY A 173 -19.77 -8.26 12.72
C GLY A 173 -19.67 -9.78 12.84
N ARG A 174 -18.94 -10.47 11.94
CA ARG A 174 -18.68 -11.92 12.04
C ARG A 174 -17.69 -12.30 13.16
N ARG A 175 -17.06 -11.32 13.80
CA ARG A 175 -16.07 -11.52 14.87
C ARG A 175 -16.65 -11.27 16.27
N ALA A 176 -17.86 -10.70 16.36
CA ALA A 176 -18.61 -10.53 17.60
C ALA A 176 -19.35 -11.82 17.97
#